data_AF-A0A0A0BVR4-F1
#
_entry.id   AF-A0A0A0BVR4-F1
#
_cell.length_a   1.000
_cell.length_b   1.000
_cell.length_c   1.000
_cell.angle_alpha   90.00
_cell.angle_beta   90.00
_cell.angle_gamma   90.00
#
_symmetry.space_group_name_H-M   'P 1'
#
loop_
_entity.id
_entity.type
_entity.pdbx_description
1 polymer ?
#
loop_
_entity_poly.entity_id
_entity_poly.type
_entity_poly.pdbx_seq_one_letter_code
_entity_poly.pdbx_strand_id
1 'polypeptide(L)'
;MSEGFAVDLEVLRRHAQRLSMVTDSIGLASHAARSVNLHDGAFGVLCSFIPPFLNRTEVAVGDAVAAAGETVAAAADGVVAMSREYQAADDRAHERLSALSRAVE
;
A
#
# COMPACT_ATOMS: atom_id res chain seq x y z
N MET A 1 31.68 16.06 8.86
CA MET A 1 30.45 16.31 8.07
C MET A 1 29.64 15.05 8.19
N SER A 2 28.55 15.05 8.98
CA SER A 2 27.74 13.84 9.10
C SER A 2 27.18 13.53 7.73
N GLU A 3 27.32 12.28 7.30
CA GLU A 3 26.62 11.71 6.17
C GLU A 3 25.13 11.71 6.54
N GLY A 4 24.51 12.89 6.43
CA GLY A 4 23.11 13.08 6.73
C GLY A 4 22.32 12.31 5.70
N PHE A 5 21.35 11.52 6.15
CA PHE A 5 20.36 10.89 5.29
C PHE A 5 19.69 11.99 4.45
N ALA A 6 20.21 12.23 3.24
CA ALA A 6 19.61 13.09 2.25
C ALA A 6 18.44 12.31 1.65
N VAL A 7 17.30 12.41 2.31
CA VAL A 7 16.08 11.73 1.90
C VAL A 7 15.45 12.50 0.75
N ASP A 8 15.46 11.90 -0.44
CA ASP A 8 14.80 12.46 -1.61
C ASP A 8 13.28 12.31 -1.48
N LEU A 9 12.60 13.43 -1.21
CA LEU A 9 11.16 13.51 -1.03
C LEU A 9 10.36 13.12 -2.29
N GLU A 10 10.94 13.34 -3.49
CA GLU A 10 10.29 12.99 -4.75
C GLU A 10 10.33 11.47 -4.97
N VAL A 11 11.44 10.83 -4.62
CA VAL A 11 11.54 9.36 -4.63
C VAL A 11 10.53 8.74 -3.67
N LEU A 12 10.37 9.31 -2.47
CA LEU A 12 9.38 8.91 -1.48
C LEU A 12 7.94 9.04 -1.99
N ARG A 13 7.59 10.18 -2.59
CA ARG A 13 6.28 10.40 -3.20
C ARG A 13 6.00 9.41 -4.32
N ARG A 14 6.98 9.18 -5.20
CA ARG A 14 6.86 8.19 -6.28
C ARG A 14 6.69 6.77 -5.73
N HIS A 15 7.37 6.43 -4.64
CA HIS A 15 7.21 5.13 -4.00
C HIS A 15 5.81 4.97 -3.37
N ALA A 16 5.32 5.99 -2.67
CA ALA A 16 3.96 6.00 -2.13
C ALA A 16 2.90 5.81 -3.23
N GLN A 17 3.06 6.48 -4.38
CA GLN A 17 2.17 6.27 -5.54
C GLN A 17 2.21 4.83 -6.04
N ARG A 18 3.41 4.21 -6.11
CA ARG A 18 3.54 2.80 -6.49
C ARG A 18 2.84 1.88 -5.51
N LEU A 19 2.94 2.14 -4.21
CA LEU A 19 2.25 1.35 -3.19
C LEU A 19 0.73 1.48 -3.32
N SER A 20 0.20 2.67 -3.61
CA SER A 20 -1.23 2.87 -3.89
C SER A 20 -1.71 2.00 -5.06
N MET A 21 -0.96 1.97 -6.18
CA MET A 21 -1.32 1.13 -7.33
C MET A 21 -1.32 -0.37 -7.01
N VAL A 22 -0.42 -0.82 -6.11
CA VAL A 22 -0.41 -2.22 -5.64
C VAL A 22 -1.63 -2.50 -4.77
N THR A 23 -1.99 -1.60 -3.86
CA THR A 23 -3.22 -1.71 -3.06
C THR A 23 -4.47 -1.81 -3.95
N ASP A 24 -4.56 -1.00 -4.99
CA ASP A 24 -5.68 -1.04 -5.95
C ASP A 24 -5.73 -2.40 -6.68
N SER A 25 -4.57 -2.92 -7.08
CA SER A 25 -4.46 -4.22 -7.74
C SER A 25 -4.88 -5.38 -6.83
N ILE A 26 -4.54 -5.31 -5.54
CA ILE A 26 -4.97 -6.27 -4.52
C ILE A 26 -6.49 -6.18 -4.33
N GLY A 27 -7.04 -4.96 -4.26
CA GLY A 27 -8.48 -4.73 -4.20
C GLY A 27 -9.23 -5.34 -5.38
N LEU A 28 -8.69 -5.17 -6.60
CA LEU A 28 -9.23 -5.78 -7.81
C LEU A 28 -9.17 -7.31 -7.75
N ALA A 29 -8.04 -7.90 -7.34
CA ALA A 29 -7.89 -9.35 -7.20
C ALA A 29 -8.89 -9.92 -6.18
N SER A 30 -9.07 -9.23 -5.05
CA SER A 30 -10.04 -9.60 -4.00
C SER A 30 -11.48 -9.53 -4.52
N HIS A 31 -11.81 -8.51 -5.31
CA HIS A 31 -13.12 -8.38 -5.94
C HIS A 31 -13.37 -9.48 -6.97
N ALA A 32 -12.38 -9.77 -7.81
CA ALA A 32 -12.45 -10.86 -8.79
C ALA A 32 -12.64 -12.22 -8.11
N ALA A 33 -11.88 -12.49 -7.04
CA ALA A 33 -12.02 -13.72 -6.25
C ALA A 33 -13.45 -13.88 -5.69
N ARG A 34 -14.06 -12.81 -5.17
CA ARG A 34 -15.45 -12.84 -4.69
C ARG A 34 -16.51 -12.95 -5.81
N SER A 35 -16.19 -12.47 -7.01
CA SER A 35 -17.10 -12.58 -8.16
C SER A 35 -17.19 -14.00 -8.71
N VAL A 36 -16.19 -14.85 -8.43
CA VAL A 36 -16.24 -16.27 -8.77
C VAL A 36 -17.21 -16.95 -7.82
N ASN A 37 -18.40 -17.23 -8.32
CA ASN A 37 -19.40 -18.02 -7.62
C ASN A 37 -19.34 -19.46 -8.13
N LEU A 38 -18.62 -20.33 -7.42
CA LEU A 38 -18.56 -21.78 -7.74
C LEU A 38 -19.83 -22.55 -7.35
N HIS A 39 -20.90 -21.87 -6.90
CA HIS A 39 -22.13 -22.52 -6.46
C HIS A 39 -22.86 -23.23 -7.62
N ASP A 40 -23.85 -24.03 -7.23
CA ASP A 40 -24.38 -25.28 -7.81
C ASP A 40 -24.84 -25.30 -9.30
N GLY A 41 -24.53 -24.29 -10.11
CA GLY A 41 -24.90 -24.21 -11.53
C GLY A 41 -23.75 -23.98 -12.52
N ALA A 42 -22.57 -23.53 -12.08
CA ALA A 42 -21.44 -23.24 -12.99
C ALA A 42 -20.68 -24.52 -13.42
N PHE A 43 -20.57 -25.48 -12.51
CA PHE A 43 -20.02 -26.80 -12.75
C PHE A 43 -21.19 -27.74 -12.92
N GLY A 44 -21.54 -28.09 -14.17
CA GLY A 44 -22.61 -29.04 -14.46
C GLY A 44 -22.44 -30.37 -13.72
N VAL A 45 -23.45 -31.25 -13.78
CA VAL A 45 -23.54 -32.50 -12.98
C VAL A 45 -22.24 -33.31 -12.87
N LEU A 46 -21.43 -33.36 -13.94
CA LEU A 46 -20.14 -34.07 -13.98
C LEU A 46 -19.05 -33.49 -13.07
N CYS A 47 -19.09 -32.19 -12.78
CA CYS A 47 -18.07 -31.48 -12.01
C CYS A 47 -18.55 -31.03 -10.61
N SER A 48 -19.75 -31.45 -10.20
CA SER A 48 -20.40 -31.11 -8.92
C SER A 48 -19.61 -31.53 -7.68
N PHE A 49 -18.64 -32.43 -7.81
CA PHE A 49 -17.78 -32.88 -6.71
C PHE A 49 -16.61 -31.93 -6.40
N ILE A 50 -16.31 -30.96 -7.30
CA ILE A 50 -15.13 -30.09 -7.22
C ILE A 50 -15.31 -28.93 -6.21
N PRO A 51 -16.46 -28.22 -6.14
CA PRO A 51 -16.62 -27.06 -5.27
C PRO A 51 -16.29 -27.28 -3.79
N PRO A 52 -16.62 -28.43 -3.14
CA PRO A 52 -16.25 -28.67 -1.74
C PRO A 52 -14.74 -28.66 -1.47
N PHE A 53 -13.92 -29.07 -2.44
CA PHE A 53 -12.46 -29.05 -2.31
C PHE A 53 -11.88 -27.67 -2.56
N LEU A 54 -12.48 -26.89 -3.46
CA LEU A 54 -12.03 -25.55 -3.80
C LEU A 54 -12.43 -24.51 -2.75
N ASN A 55 -13.61 -24.63 -2.14
CA ASN A 55 -14.13 -23.63 -1.20
C ASN A 55 -13.18 -23.35 -0.02
N ARG A 56 -12.48 -24.39 0.49
CA ARG A 56 -11.47 -24.19 1.55
C ARG A 56 -10.25 -23.40 1.07
N THR A 57 -9.81 -23.67 -0.16
CA THR A 57 -8.70 -22.96 -0.79
C THR A 57 -9.10 -21.52 -1.12
N GLU A 58 -10.34 -21.29 -1.57
CA GLU A 58 -10.85 -19.95 -1.86
C GLU A 58 -10.91 -19.07 -0.63
N VAL A 59 -11.38 -19.60 0.51
CA VAL A 59 -11.37 -18.89 1.80
C VAL A 59 -9.93 -18.53 2.20
N ALA A 60 -9.01 -19.50 2.16
CA ALA A 60 -7.61 -19.24 2.53
C ALA A 60 -6.93 -18.23 1.60
N VAL A 61 -7.23 -18.25 0.30
CA VAL A 61 -6.74 -17.26 -0.67
C VAL A 61 -7.35 -15.89 -0.37
N GLY A 62 -8.65 -15.83 -0.07
CA GLY A 62 -9.34 -14.59 0.30
C GLY A 62 -8.69 -13.93 1.52
N ASP A 63 -8.45 -14.71 2.58
CA ASP A 63 -7.81 -14.22 3.81
C ASP A 63 -6.38 -13.74 3.55
N ALA A 64 -5.60 -14.49 2.77
CA ALA A 64 -4.23 -14.10 2.42
C ALA A 64 -4.17 -12.81 1.59
N VAL A 65 -5.07 -12.65 0.62
CA VAL A 65 -5.18 -11.44 -0.20
C VAL A 65 -5.62 -10.24 0.65
N ALA A 66 -6.55 -10.42 1.58
CA ALA A 66 -6.97 -9.38 2.51
C ALA A 66 -5.81 -8.92 3.41
N ALA A 67 -5.11 -9.86 4.05
CA ALA A 67 -3.97 -9.56 4.91
C ALA A 67 -2.82 -8.85 4.15
N ALA A 68 -2.55 -9.29 2.91
CA ALA A 68 -1.59 -8.63 2.04
C ALA A 68 -2.01 -7.18 1.73
N GLY A 69 -3.30 -6.97 1.43
CA GLY A 69 -3.86 -5.63 1.17
C GLY A 69 -3.70 -4.69 2.36
N GLU A 70 -4.05 -5.15 3.56
CA GLU A 70 -3.87 -4.36 4.80
C GLU A 70 -2.41 -3.99 5.04
N THR A 71 -1.49 -4.94 4.83
CA THR A 71 -0.06 -4.72 5.03
C THR A 71 0.50 -3.69 4.05
N VAL A 72 0.13 -3.78 2.76
CA VAL A 72 0.58 -2.82 1.74
C VAL A 72 -0.02 -1.44 1.97
N ALA A 73 -1.29 -1.36 2.38
CA ALA A 73 -1.93 -0.10 2.72
C ALA A 73 -1.23 0.58 3.92
N ALA A 74 -0.95 -0.16 4.99
CA ALA A 74 -0.23 0.36 6.14
C ALA A 74 1.19 0.84 5.77
N ALA A 75 1.89 0.13 4.88
CA ALA A 75 3.18 0.55 4.37
C ALA A 75 3.08 1.84 3.53
N ALA A 76 2.05 1.97 2.68
CA ALA A 76 1.81 3.17 1.89
C ALA A 76 1.59 4.38 2.79
N ASP A 77 0.74 4.24 3.81
CA ASP A 77 0.44 5.29 4.77
C ASP A 77 1.70 5.71 5.56
N GLY A 78 2.51 4.74 5.98
CA GLY A 78 3.79 5.00 6.66
C GLY A 78 4.76 5.81 5.80
N VAL A 79 4.88 5.47 4.51
CA VAL A 79 5.75 6.19 3.56
C VAL A 79 5.24 7.63 3.33
N VAL A 80 3.93 7.82 3.22
CA VAL A 80 3.32 9.16 3.10
C VAL A 80 3.55 9.98 4.37
N ALA A 81 3.36 9.39 5.55
CA ALA A 81 3.59 10.06 6.83
C ALA A 81 5.06 10.49 6.96
N MET A 82 6.00 9.58 6.67
CA MET A 82 7.43 9.86 6.71
C MET A 82 7.81 11.01 5.76
N SER A 83 7.27 11.03 4.53
CA SER A 83 7.51 12.13 3.59
C SER A 83 7.05 13.48 4.14
N ARG A 84 5.91 13.54 4.84
CA ARG A 84 5.40 14.77 5.47
C ARG A 84 6.29 15.22 6.62
N GLU A 85 6.77 14.28 7.43
CA GLU A 85 7.65 14.58 8.56
C GLU A 85 8.99 15.17 8.11
N TYR A 86 9.61 14.60 7.06
CA TYR A 86 10.82 15.17 6.48
C TYR A 86 10.58 16.57 5.93
N GLN A 87 9.50 16.78 5.17
CA GLN A 87 9.18 18.10 4.63
C GLN A 87 8.99 19.14 5.75
N ALA A 88 8.27 18.79 6.82
CA ALA A 88 8.11 19.67 7.98
C ALA A 88 9.41 19.92 8.76
N ALA A 89 10.34 18.97 8.79
CA ALA A 89 11.66 19.17 9.38
C ALA A 89 12.50 20.16 8.57
N ASP A 90 12.50 20.02 7.24
CA ASP A 90 13.21 20.91 6.32
C ASP A 90 12.64 22.33 6.36
N ASP A 91 11.31 22.49 6.35
CA ASP A 91 10.66 23.80 6.43
C ASP A 91 11.06 24.52 7.73
N ARG A 92 11.04 23.83 8.87
CA ARG A 92 11.47 24.40 10.17
C ARG A 92 12.95 24.77 10.19
N ALA A 93 13.80 23.97 9.54
CA ALA A 93 15.23 24.30 9.42
C ALA A 93 15.42 25.55 8.56
N HIS A 94 14.72 25.63 7.43
CA HIS A 94 14.74 26.77 6.52
C HIS A 94 14.25 28.06 7.18
N GLU A 95 13.15 28.02 7.93
CA GLU A 95 12.64 29.15 8.71
C GLU A 95 13.67 29.67 9.72
N ARG A 96 14.35 28.79 10.44
CA ARG A 96 15.37 29.17 11.42
C ARG A 96 16.59 29.80 10.74
N LEU A 97 17.06 29.19 9.65
CA LEU A 97 18.21 29.70 8.88
C LEU A 97 17.90 31.06 8.24
N SER A 98 16.72 31.25 7.66
CA SER A 98 16.29 32.52 7.06
C SER A 98 16.00 33.61 8.09
N ALA A 99 15.60 33.25 9.31
CA ALA A 99 15.49 34.19 10.42
C ALA A 99 16.89 34.66 10.87
N LEU A 100 17.85 33.74 10.98
CA LEU A 100 19.24 34.07 11.34
C LEU A 100 19.92 34.93 10.26
N SER A 101 19.75 34.62 8.98
CA SER A 101 20.37 35.39 7.90
C SER A 101 19.89 36.85 7.90
N ARG A 102 18.59 37.07 8.10
CA ARG A 102 17.99 38.41 8.20
C ARG A 102 18.41 39.19 9.44
N ALA A 103 18.91 38.53 10.48
CA ALA A 103 19.38 39.19 11.69
C ALA A 103 20.86 39.62 11.61
N VAL A 104 21.59 39.16 10.59
CA VAL A 104 23.01 39.46 10.37
C VAL A 104 23.22 40.51 9.26
N GLU A 105 22.23 40.71 8.39
CA GLU A 105 22.12 41.89 7.49
C GLU A 105 21.64 43.13 8.25
#